data_AF-A0A2T0HII0-F1
#
_entry.id   AF-A0A2T0HII0-F1
#
_cell.length_a   1.000
_cell.length_b   1.000
_cell.length_c   1.000
_cell.angle_alpha   90.00
_cell.angle_beta   90.00
_cell.angle_gamma   90.00
#
_symmetry.space_group_name_H-M   'P 1'
#
loop_
_entity.id
_entity.type
_entity.pdbx_description
1 polymer ?
#
loop_
_entity_poly.entity_id
_entity_poly.type
_entity_poly.pdbx_seq_one_letter_code
_entity_poly.pdbx_strand_id
1 'polypeptide(L)'
;MLREELTHTRAKLNQAVDLLEAAKAEKRLPKNMDFVQVSRSEMRAIAELGAKSSLSLEILMMLAQVMNKENAVMMSYETMESLTNKSKRQLSRAISLLKA
;
A
#
# COMPACT_ATOMS: atom_id res chain seq x y z
N MET A 1 -17.32 50.61 -14.17
CA MET A 1 -18.00 49.62 -15.03
C MET A 1 -17.05 48.65 -15.71
N LEU A 2 -16.49 48.91 -16.90
CA LEU A 2 -15.73 47.89 -17.67
C LEU A 2 -14.53 47.25 -16.92
N ARG A 3 -13.79 48.05 -16.13
CA ARG A 3 -12.66 47.54 -15.34
C ARG A 3 -13.11 46.69 -14.15
N GLU A 4 -14.21 47.06 -13.51
CA GLU A 4 -14.80 46.32 -12.37
C GLU A 4 -15.38 44.99 -12.83
N GLU A 5 -16.05 44.97 -13.98
CA GLU A 5 -16.55 43.75 -14.62
C GLU A 5 -15.41 42.81 -15.01
N LEU A 6 -14.29 43.35 -15.52
CA LEU A 6 -13.11 42.57 -15.86
C LEU A 6 -12.49 41.92 -14.61
N THR A 7 -12.39 42.66 -13.50
CA THR A 7 -11.89 42.12 -12.22
C THR A 7 -12.82 41.06 -11.64
N HIS A 8 -14.13 41.27 -11.71
CA HIS A 8 -15.12 40.30 -11.22
C HIS A 8 -15.09 39.00 -12.04
N THR A 9 -14.99 39.12 -13.35
CA THR A 9 -14.89 37.97 -14.26
C THR A 9 -13.62 37.17 -14.02
N ARG A 10 -12.49 37.85 -13.79
CA ARG A 10 -11.22 37.21 -13.44
C ARG A 10 -11.27 36.47 -12.11
N ALA A 11 -11.91 37.05 -11.09
CA ALA A 11 -12.08 36.40 -9.79
C ALA A 11 -12.90 35.11 -9.91
N LYS A 12 -14.00 35.14 -10.68
CA LYS A 12 -14.82 33.96 -10.96
C LYS A 12 -14.07 32.89 -11.75
N LEU A 13 -13.26 33.30 -12.73
CA LEU A 13 -12.45 32.37 -13.52
C LEU A 13 -11.43 31.65 -12.63
N ASN A 14 -10.71 32.38 -11.77
CA ASN A 14 -9.75 31.79 -10.85
C ASN A 14 -10.44 30.81 -9.89
N GLN A 15 -11.58 31.19 -9.33
CA GLN A 15 -12.38 30.31 -8.47
C GLN A 15 -12.83 29.04 -9.21
N ALA A 16 -13.24 29.14 -10.48
CA ALA A 16 -13.63 27.99 -11.29
C ALA A 16 -12.44 27.08 -11.62
N VAL A 17 -11.24 27.65 -11.84
CA VAL A 17 -10.00 26.91 -12.06
C VAL A 17 -9.60 26.16 -10.78
N ASP A 18 -9.68 26.80 -9.61
CA ASP A 18 -9.37 26.18 -8.33
C ASP A 18 -10.33 25.00 -8.03
N LEU A 19 -11.63 25.19 -8.29
CA LEU A 19 -12.63 24.12 -8.16
C LEU A 19 -12.38 22.97 -9.14
N LEU A 20 -11.96 23.27 -10.38
CA LEU A 20 -11.64 22.25 -11.39
C LEU A 20 -10.41 21.44 -10.99
N GLU A 21 -9.37 22.09 -10.48
CA GLU A 21 -8.16 21.42 -10.01
C GLU A 21 -8.43 20.59 -8.75
N ALA A 22 -9.26 21.07 -7.82
CA ALA A 22 -9.73 20.28 -6.68
C ALA A 22 -10.54 19.04 -7.13
N ALA A 23 -11.47 19.19 -8.09
CA ALA A 23 -12.23 18.08 -8.63
C ALA A 23 -11.36 17.08 -9.42
N LYS A 24 -10.31 17.54 -10.11
CA LYS A 24 -9.32 16.66 -10.74
C LYS A 24 -8.45 15.93 -9.71
N ALA A 25 -8.11 16.58 -8.60
CA ALA A 25 -7.38 15.97 -7.49
C ALA A 25 -8.22 14.90 -6.78
N GLU A 26 -9.52 15.13 -6.57
CA GLU A 26 -10.46 14.12 -6.04
C GLU A 26 -10.71 12.98 -7.03
N LYS A 27 -10.80 13.25 -8.34
CA LYS A 27 -10.93 12.22 -9.38
C LYS A 27 -9.65 11.46 -9.70
N ARG A 28 -8.49 11.91 -9.20
CA ARG A 28 -7.30 11.05 -9.10
C ARG A 28 -7.55 10.04 -7.99
N LEU A 29 -8.46 9.11 -8.26
CA LEU A 29 -8.53 7.82 -7.58
C LEU A 29 -7.09 7.32 -7.49
N PRO A 30 -6.54 7.05 -6.30
CA PRO A 30 -5.33 6.25 -6.24
C PRO A 30 -5.71 4.94 -6.93
N LYS A 31 -5.06 4.63 -8.06
CA LYS A 31 -5.18 3.35 -8.74
C LYS A 31 -4.60 2.29 -7.79
N ASN A 32 -5.38 1.86 -6.82
CA ASN A 32 -5.12 0.66 -6.04
C ASN A 32 -6.28 -0.28 -6.35
N MET A 33 -6.09 -1.06 -7.39
CA MET A 33 -7.07 -1.98 -7.97
C MET A 33 -7.08 -3.32 -7.22
N ASP A 34 -6.91 -3.28 -5.90
CA ASP A 34 -6.82 -4.45 -5.02
C ASP A 34 -5.81 -5.53 -5.47
N PHE A 35 -4.73 -5.11 -6.15
CA PHE A 35 -3.67 -6.01 -6.60
C PHE A 35 -2.28 -5.47 -6.29
N VAL A 36 -1.37 -6.38 -5.97
CA VAL A 36 0.06 -6.09 -5.78
C VAL A 36 0.82 -6.46 -7.06
N GLN A 37 1.60 -5.52 -7.58
CA GLN A 37 2.51 -5.79 -8.70
C GLN A 37 3.85 -6.28 -8.19
N VAL A 38 4.31 -7.41 -8.70
CA VAL A 38 5.62 -8.00 -8.37
C VAL A 38 6.45 -8.20 -9.63
N SER A 39 7.77 -8.02 -9.52
CA SER A 39 8.67 -8.32 -10.63
C SER A 39 8.75 -9.84 -10.85
N ARG A 40 9.22 -10.27 -12.04
CA ARG A 40 9.42 -11.70 -12.33
C ARG A 40 10.50 -12.35 -11.44
N SER A 41 11.51 -11.59 -11.00
CA SER A 41 12.53 -12.10 -10.07
C SER A 41 11.91 -12.37 -8.71
N GLU A 42 11.15 -11.41 -8.17
CA GLU A 42 10.49 -11.55 -6.87
C GLU A 42 9.46 -12.67 -6.89
N MET A 43 8.72 -12.82 -7.98
CA MET A 43 7.76 -13.93 -8.12
C MET A 43 8.44 -15.31 -8.01
N ARG A 44 9.65 -15.47 -8.56
CA ARG A 44 10.43 -16.72 -8.40
C ARG A 44 10.92 -16.89 -6.97
N ALA A 45 11.41 -15.82 -6.33
CA ALA A 45 11.85 -15.85 -4.95
C ALA A 45 10.70 -16.21 -3.99
N ILE A 46 9.50 -15.68 -4.24
CA ILE A 46 8.27 -16.03 -3.50
C ILE A 46 7.94 -17.51 -3.68
N ALA A 47 8.02 -18.04 -4.90
CA ALA A 47 7.78 -19.46 -5.16
C ALA A 47 8.80 -20.37 -4.45
N GLU A 48 10.09 -20.00 -4.49
CA GLU A 48 11.15 -20.70 -3.76
C GLU A 48 10.96 -20.66 -2.24
N LEU A 49 10.51 -19.52 -1.70
CA LEU A 49 10.19 -19.38 -0.28
C LEU A 49 9.05 -20.32 0.11
N GLY A 50 7.98 -20.35 -0.68
CA GLY A 50 6.84 -21.25 -0.48
C GLY A 50 7.24 -22.73 -0.49
N ALA A 51 8.15 -23.12 -1.39
CA ALA A 51 8.69 -24.48 -1.44
C ALA A 51 9.52 -24.85 -0.20
N LYS A 52 10.17 -23.87 0.44
CA LYS A 52 10.98 -24.08 1.66
C LYS A 52 10.16 -24.08 2.94
N SER A 53 9.18 -23.18 3.03
CA SER A 53 8.39 -22.97 4.25
C SER A 53 7.06 -22.27 3.91
N SER A 54 5.97 -23.03 4.02
CA SER A 54 4.62 -22.49 3.84
C SER A 54 4.29 -21.39 4.85
N LEU A 55 4.76 -21.53 6.10
CA LEU A 55 4.55 -20.53 7.15
C LEU A 55 5.29 -19.22 6.85
N SER A 56 6.49 -19.29 6.28
CA SER A 56 7.22 -18.08 5.89
C SER A 56 6.51 -17.34 4.76
N LEU A 57 5.98 -18.09 3.78
CA LEU A 57 5.17 -17.51 2.71
C LEU A 57 3.89 -16.86 3.26
N GLU A 58 3.19 -17.53 4.17
CA GLU A 58 1.99 -17.01 4.82
C GLU A 58 2.26 -15.67 5.53
N ILE A 59 3.34 -15.59 6.32
CA ILE A 59 3.76 -14.36 7.00
C ILE A 59 4.07 -13.26 5.98
N LEU A 60 4.82 -13.56 4.92
CA LEU A 60 5.14 -12.59 3.87
C LEU A 60 3.87 -12.02 3.22
N MET A 61 2.92 -12.88 2.88
CA MET A 61 1.66 -12.46 2.25
C MET A 61 0.77 -11.66 3.20
N MET A 62 0.75 -12.00 4.49
CA MET A 62 0.04 -11.24 5.52
C MET A 62 0.61 -9.82 5.64
N LEU A 63 1.94 -9.69 5.69
CA LEU A 63 2.60 -8.39 5.73
C LEU A 63 2.36 -7.59 4.45
N ALA A 64 2.46 -8.23 3.28
CA ALA A 64 2.28 -7.57 1.98
C ALA A 64 0.86 -7.00 1.77
N GLN A 65 -0.17 -7.63 2.36
CA GLN A 65 -1.55 -7.15 2.28
C GLN A 65 -1.78 -5.84 3.04
N VAL A 66 -1.03 -5.60 4.12
CA VAL A 66 -1.18 -4.41 4.97
C VAL A 66 -0.11 -3.35 4.70
N MET A 67 0.92 -3.70 3.92
CA MET A 67 2.02 -2.81 3.59
C MET A 67 1.61 -1.83 2.47
N ASN A 68 1.97 -0.57 2.65
CA ASN A 68 1.91 0.49 1.65
C ASN A 68 3.31 1.12 1.49
N LYS A 69 3.45 2.13 0.62
CA LYS A 69 4.76 2.75 0.34
C LYS A 69 5.33 3.57 1.49
N GLU A 70 4.53 3.86 2.50
CA GLU A 70 4.83 4.83 3.55
C GLU A 70 4.89 4.19 4.94
N ASN A 71 4.50 2.92 5.09
CA ASN A 71 4.43 2.25 6.38
C ASN A 71 5.52 1.19 6.55
N ALA A 72 6.15 1.21 7.72
CA ALA A 72 6.84 0.04 8.25
C ALA A 72 5.80 -0.80 8.99
N VAL A 73 5.55 -2.02 8.52
CA VAL A 73 4.62 -2.93 9.19
C VAL A 73 5.36 -3.62 10.34
N MET A 74 5.00 -3.27 11.57
CA MET A 74 5.43 -3.96 12.79
C MET A 74 4.28 -4.80 13.32
N MET A 75 4.52 -6.09 13.54
CA MET A 75 3.56 -7.01 14.13
C MET A 75 4.22 -7.75 15.30
N SER A 76 3.57 -7.78 16.45
CA SER A 76 4.08 -8.51 17.61
C SER A 76 3.99 -10.02 17.38
N TYR A 77 4.84 -10.79 18.09
CA TYR A 77 4.73 -12.25 18.07
C TYR A 77 3.35 -12.71 18.53
N GLU A 78 2.77 -12.11 19.57
CA GLU A 78 1.45 -12.45 20.09
C GLU A 78 0.35 -12.30 19.03
N THR A 79 0.39 -11.22 18.24
CA THR A 79 -0.55 -11.03 17.12
C THR A 79 -0.32 -12.07 16.01
N MET A 80 0.93 -12.39 15.69
CA MET A 80 1.21 -13.46 14.72
C MET A 80 0.74 -14.84 15.23
N GLU A 81 0.90 -15.12 16.53
CA GLU A 81 0.43 -16.36 17.15
C GLU A 81 -1.10 -16.45 17.07
N SER A 82 -1.83 -15.35 17.31
CA SER A 82 -3.30 -15.32 17.22
C SER A 82 -3.81 -15.48 15.79
N LEU A 83 -3.12 -14.90 14.80
CA LEU A 83 -3.50 -14.97 13.39
C LEU A 83 -3.18 -16.31 12.74
N THR A 84 -2.03 -16.91 13.07
CA THR A 84 -1.52 -18.12 12.40
C THR A 84 -1.74 -19.40 13.21
N ASN A 85 -2.11 -19.28 14.49
CA ASN A 85 -2.19 -20.38 15.45
C ASN A 85 -0.88 -21.20 15.52
N LYS A 86 0.27 -20.53 15.39
CA LYS A 86 1.61 -21.10 15.51
C LYS A 86 2.28 -20.59 16.78
N SER A 87 3.21 -21.37 17.32
CA SER A 87 4.02 -20.91 18.46
C SER A 87 5.06 -19.89 18.04
N LYS A 88 5.46 -19.02 18.98
CA LYS A 88 6.57 -18.07 18.83
C LYS A 88 7.85 -18.70 18.28
N ARG A 89 8.18 -19.94 18.67
CA ARG A 89 9.35 -20.67 18.16
C ARG A 89 9.21 -20.98 16.67
N GLN A 90 8.04 -21.44 16.23
CA GLN A 90 7.77 -21.72 14.82
C GLN A 90 7.80 -20.43 14.00
N LEU A 91 7.19 -19.36 14.52
CA LEU A 91 7.21 -18.04 13.90
C LEU A 91 8.62 -17.47 13.78
N SER A 92 9.43 -17.53 14.84
CA SER A 92 10.82 -17.06 14.82
C SER A 92 11.64 -17.78 13.75
N ARG A 93 11.50 -19.11 13.65
CA ARG A 93 12.15 -19.88 12.58
C ARG A 93 11.62 -19.50 11.19
N ALA A 94 10.32 -19.28 11.04
CA ALA A 94 9.75 -18.86 9.76
C ALA A 94 10.22 -17.47 9.32
N ILE A 95 10.32 -16.53 10.26
CA ILE A 95 10.81 -15.16 10.02
C ILE A 95 12.29 -15.20 9.61
N SER A 96 13.11 -16.05 10.22
CA SER A 96 14.53 -16.18 9.82
C SER A 96 14.75 -16.66 8.38
N LEU A 97 13.72 -17.23 7.74
CA LEU A 97 13.75 -17.65 6.34
C LEU A 97 13.32 -16.54 5.37
N LEU A 98 12.75 -15.45 5.87
CA LEU A 98 12.51 -14.24 5.08
C LEU A 98 13.88 -13.61 4.80
N LYS A 99 14.25 -13.54 3.52
CA LYS A 99 15.48 -12.86 3.12
C LYS A 99 15.29 -11.36 3.27
N ALA A 100 16.26 -10.69 3.90
CA ALA A 100 16.46 -9.26 3.74
C ALA A 100 17.17 -8.97 2.40
#